data_AF-A0A7V0SSV6-F1
#
_entry.id   AF-A0A7V0SSV6-F1
#
_cell.length_a   1.000
_cell.length_b   1.000
_cell.length_c   1.000
_cell.angle_alpha   90.00
_cell.angle_beta   90.00
_cell.angle_gamma   90.00
#
_symmetry.space_group_name_H-M   'P 1'
#
loop_
_entity.id
_entity.type
_entity.pdbx_description
1 polymer ?
#
loop_
_entity_poly.entity_id
_entity_poly.type
_entity_poly.pdbx_seq_one_letter_code
_entity_poly.pdbx_strand_id
1 'polypeptide(L)'
;MYIDRIFTVKGFGCVVTGSVLGGSVSVGNDVFLLPGDKQKLRVRSIERHRNAVNYVERGDRAAINLIGLKNEDFERGMLISDKQLETTEMVDAYVTMFENVPALNVWSNVNFISGTFECQARMHLLNKDNLMPASNGIVQLHLNKPAILLNKDKFIIRNSSAEITLGGGYIIDASPLHHRKRTPQLIDYLTNMSVGILSENSTNENILMLLSREFKPFTIDEIAEKLNLKKDDLKAEISQSKSNFIVYDNNNSEILVSEKCEVSYTNKILKNLQEYHDQNQLMAEGLELNEIIGKLGLSKIKCGKQYLELLLNKMKDDNLLEKINNSWIIKGHKPQMDTKTETEINWLETQILSYSDGKPILSEIEEKATQQKIGKSKLKSYLSFLANHGKIRFIESDFIHTKILDEYRIALLKAVNSKQEGITIAEYKEIVAGTKRFRALIGEIFENEKFIQYIHGDDVETRIVITQKGKEFINGIIS
;
A
#
# COMPACT_ATOMS: atom_id res chain seq x y z
N MET A 1 17.81 27.32 18.41
CA MET A 1 18.88 28.04 19.16
C MET A 1 19.40 27.14 20.26
N TYR A 2 20.67 26.72 20.20
CA TYR A 2 21.28 25.97 21.32
C TYR A 2 21.43 26.88 22.53
N ILE A 3 21.07 26.40 23.71
CA ILE A 3 21.17 27.17 24.95
C ILE A 3 22.58 26.99 25.53
N ASP A 4 23.27 28.10 25.74
CA ASP A 4 24.58 28.13 26.40
C ASP A 4 24.48 28.47 27.89
N ARG A 5 23.50 29.28 28.30
CA ARG A 5 23.25 29.65 29.69
C ARG A 5 21.76 29.83 29.94
N ILE A 6 21.37 29.56 31.19
CA ILE A 6 20.05 29.84 31.73
C ILE A 6 20.23 30.59 33.06
N PHE A 7 19.40 31.60 33.30
CA PHE A 7 19.40 32.33 34.56
C PHE A 7 18.05 32.98 34.82
N THR A 8 17.73 33.19 36.09
CA THR A 8 16.50 33.86 36.49
C THR A 8 16.76 35.32 36.81
N VAL A 9 16.00 36.22 36.18
CA VAL A 9 16.04 37.66 36.45
C VAL A 9 14.83 38.04 37.30
N LYS A 10 15.08 38.65 38.47
CA LYS A 10 14.03 39.04 39.42
C LYS A 10 12.99 39.94 38.74
N GLY A 11 11.71 39.54 38.76
CA GLY A 11 10.60 40.26 38.13
C GLY A 11 10.38 39.94 36.64
N PHE A 12 11.38 39.38 35.96
CA PHE A 12 11.31 39.07 34.53
C PHE A 12 11.08 37.60 34.24
N GLY A 13 11.58 36.69 35.10
CA GLY A 13 11.44 35.25 34.94
C GLY A 13 12.72 34.60 34.44
N CYS A 14 12.59 33.44 33.79
CA CYS A 14 13.71 32.67 33.29
C CYS A 14 14.14 33.15 31.91
N VAL A 15 15.44 33.43 31.75
CA VAL A 15 16.06 33.90 30.52
C VAL A 15 17.08 32.86 30.07
N VAL A 16 16.99 32.43 28.82
CA VAL A 16 17.96 31.56 28.16
C VAL A 16 18.77 32.36 27.15
N THR A 17 20.07 32.09 27.07
CA THR A 17 20.95 32.70 26.06
C THR A 17 21.56 31.66 25.13
N GLY A 18 21.74 32.02 23.88
CA GLY A 18 22.29 31.11 22.88
C GLY A 18 22.51 31.73 21.52
N SER A 19 23.15 30.97 20.64
CA SER A 19 23.32 31.33 19.22
C SER A 19 22.18 30.76 18.39
N VAL A 20 21.53 31.60 17.60
CA VAL A 20 20.43 31.21 16.70
C VAL A 20 21.03 30.61 15.43
N LEU A 21 20.96 29.29 15.29
CA LEU A 21 21.54 28.59 14.13
C LEU A 21 20.61 28.56 12.91
N GLY A 22 19.31 28.76 13.10
CA GLY A 22 18.31 28.68 12.04
C GLY A 22 16.95 29.21 12.51
N GLY A 23 16.10 29.54 11.54
CA GLY A 23 14.77 30.09 11.78
C GLY A 23 14.79 31.53 12.31
N SER A 24 13.62 31.97 12.75
CA SER A 24 13.40 33.27 13.40
C SER A 24 12.30 33.14 14.44
N VAL A 25 12.39 33.92 15.52
CA VAL A 25 11.33 33.98 16.53
C VAL A 25 11.06 35.42 16.95
N SER A 26 9.79 35.75 17.15
CA SER A 26 9.33 37.06 17.61
C SER A 26 8.79 37.00 19.05
N VAL A 27 8.76 38.17 19.71
CA VAL A 27 8.06 38.33 20.98
C VAL A 27 6.60 37.90 20.83
N GLY A 28 6.10 37.12 21.78
CA GLY A 28 4.77 36.53 21.67
C GLY A 28 4.69 35.42 20.62
N ASN A 29 5.77 34.70 20.34
CA ASN A 29 5.67 33.38 19.70
C ASN A 29 5.72 32.28 20.75
N ASP A 30 5.21 31.11 20.36
CA ASP A 30 5.36 29.89 21.13
C ASP A 30 6.60 29.15 20.64
N VAL A 31 7.34 28.55 21.56
CA VAL A 31 8.54 27.77 21.30
C VAL A 31 8.55 26.51 22.15
N PHE A 32 9.45 25.59 21.83
CA PHE A 32 9.66 24.34 22.54
C PHE A 32 11.06 24.31 23.14
N LEU A 33 11.18 23.80 24.36
CA LEU A 33 12.45 23.36 24.94
C LEU A 33 12.65 21.89 24.57
N LEU A 34 13.75 21.57 23.90
CA LEU A 34 14.01 20.23 23.35
C LEU A 34 15.42 19.73 23.69
N PRO A 35 15.63 18.41 23.89
CA PRO A 35 14.60 17.39 24.06
C PRO A 35 13.77 17.64 25.33
N GLY A 36 12.48 17.29 25.33
CA GLY A 36 11.62 17.53 26.48
C GLY A 36 10.14 17.32 26.20
N ASP A 37 9.34 17.59 27.22
CA ASP A 37 7.89 17.50 27.17
C ASP A 37 7.38 18.47 26.11
N LYS A 38 6.47 18.03 25.23
CA LYS A 38 5.95 18.78 24.06
C LYS A 38 5.16 20.05 24.43
N GLN A 39 5.31 20.55 25.66
CA GLN A 39 4.72 21.76 26.17
C GLN A 39 5.31 22.99 25.49
N LYS A 40 4.42 23.90 25.10
CA LYS A 40 4.79 25.20 24.54
C LYS A 40 5.18 26.17 25.64
N LEU A 41 6.29 26.87 25.42
CA LEU A 41 6.73 28.03 26.20
C LEU A 41 6.46 29.31 25.40
N ARG A 42 6.10 30.38 26.09
CA ARG A 42 5.78 31.67 25.45
C ARG A 42 6.96 32.62 25.55
N VAL A 43 7.34 33.25 24.42
CA VAL A 43 8.37 34.29 24.40
C VAL A 43 7.82 35.61 24.96
N ARG A 44 8.34 36.05 26.11
CA ARG A 44 7.92 37.30 26.78
C ARG A 44 8.68 38.52 26.28
N SER A 45 9.99 38.39 26.10
CA SER A 45 10.88 39.45 25.62
C SER A 45 12.13 38.83 25.01
N ILE A 46 12.76 39.56 24.10
CA ILE A 46 14.00 39.15 23.44
C ILE A 46 15.00 40.29 23.52
N GLU A 47 16.27 39.96 23.77
CA GLU A 47 17.38 40.90 23.66
C GLU A 47 18.46 40.37 22.72
N ARG A 48 19.07 41.29 21.96
CA ARG A 48 20.27 41.05 21.15
C ARG A 48 21.31 42.09 21.52
N HIS A 49 22.52 41.65 21.90
CA HIS A 49 23.59 42.53 22.36
C HIS A 49 23.14 43.53 23.45
N ARG A 50 22.33 43.08 24.42
CA ARG A 50 21.76 43.88 25.54
C ARG A 50 20.73 44.95 25.12
N ASN A 51 20.27 44.94 23.88
CA ASN A 51 19.19 45.80 23.43
C ASN A 51 17.91 44.97 23.26
N ALA A 52 16.79 45.48 23.76
CA ALA A 52 15.48 44.88 23.54
C ALA A 52 15.13 44.91 22.05
N VAL A 53 14.69 43.77 21.52
CA VAL A 53 14.29 43.60 20.12
C VAL A 53 12.98 42.82 20.04
N ASN A 54 12.23 43.02 18.95
CA ASN A 54 10.96 42.32 18.74
C ASN A 54 11.13 40.93 18.12
N TYR A 55 12.28 40.64 17.50
CA TYR A 55 12.57 39.35 16.88
C TYR A 55 14.08 39.08 16.85
N VAL A 56 14.45 37.82 16.67
CA VAL A 56 15.82 37.36 16.37
C VAL A 56 15.78 36.31 15.27
N GLU A 57 16.89 36.19 14.54
CA GLU A 57 17.04 35.29 13.40
C GLU A 57 18.41 34.62 13.35
N ARG A 58 18.61 33.73 12.38
CA ARG A 58 19.88 33.03 12.17
C ARG A 58 21.07 33.99 12.17
N GLY A 59 22.08 33.66 12.99
CA GLY A 59 23.31 34.44 13.15
C GLY A 59 23.30 35.31 14.40
N ASP A 60 22.13 35.60 14.97
CA ASP A 60 22.03 36.36 16.21
C ASP A 60 22.51 35.55 17.43
N ARG A 61 23.09 36.26 18.41
CA ARG A 61 23.17 35.78 19.79
C ARG A 61 22.04 36.42 20.59
N ALA A 62 21.08 35.61 21.00
CA ALA A 62 19.85 36.07 21.63
C ALA A 62 19.81 35.74 23.12
N ALA A 63 19.17 36.62 23.89
CA ALA A 63 18.63 36.31 25.21
C ALA A 63 17.10 36.30 25.10
N ILE A 64 16.47 35.19 25.47
CA ILE A 64 15.03 35.00 25.31
C ILE A 64 14.43 34.73 26.68
N ASN A 65 13.49 35.58 27.09
CA ASN A 65 12.71 35.39 28.30
C ASN A 65 11.49 34.51 28.02
N LEU A 66 11.37 33.40 28.74
CA LEU A 66 10.36 32.37 28.52
C LEU A 66 9.42 32.25 29.71
N ILE A 67 8.12 32.37 29.44
CA ILE A 67 7.08 32.20 30.45
C ILE A 67 6.89 30.71 30.74
N GLY A 68 6.90 30.34 32.02
CA GLY A 68 6.65 28.98 32.49
C GLY A 68 7.90 28.11 32.57
N LEU A 69 9.05 28.57 32.05
CA LEU A 69 10.32 27.85 32.16
C LEU A 69 10.93 28.04 33.55
N LYS A 70 11.34 26.94 34.18
CA LYS A 70 12.13 26.93 35.42
C LYS A 70 13.56 26.47 35.13
N ASN A 71 14.49 26.80 36.02
CA ASN A 71 15.88 26.35 35.88
C ASN A 71 16.01 24.82 35.97
N GLU A 72 15.12 24.17 36.73
CA GLU A 72 15.09 22.72 36.93
C GLU A 72 14.68 21.95 35.66
N ASP A 73 13.99 22.62 34.72
CA ASP A 73 13.54 22.02 33.46
C ASP A 73 14.69 21.91 32.43
N PHE A 74 15.83 22.55 32.70
CA PHE A 74 16.94 22.67 31.76
C PHE A 74 18.12 21.76 32.11
N GLU A 75 18.54 20.97 31.12
CA GLU A 75 19.84 20.32 31.11
C GLU A 75 20.73 20.86 29.99
N ARG A 76 22.04 20.89 30.24
CA ARG A 76 23.01 21.29 29.22
C ARG A 76 22.91 20.36 28.00
N GLY A 77 22.77 20.97 26.84
CA GLY A 77 22.54 20.27 25.57
C GLY A 77 21.13 20.45 25.01
N MET A 78 20.21 21.03 25.80
CA MET A 78 18.90 21.43 25.31
C MET A 78 18.98 22.68 24.43
N LEU A 79 17.96 22.83 23.57
CA LEU A 79 17.79 23.93 22.64
C LEU A 79 16.36 24.47 22.68
N ILE A 80 16.19 25.71 22.23
CA ILE A 80 14.89 26.29 21.92
C ILE A 80 14.62 26.18 20.42
N SER A 81 13.41 25.74 20.06
CA SER A 81 12.96 25.63 18.68
C SER A 81 11.56 26.23 18.49
N ASP A 82 11.32 26.87 17.35
CA ASP A 82 9.99 27.34 16.91
C ASP A 82 9.10 26.17 16.45
N LYS A 83 9.70 25.00 16.22
CA LYS A 83 9.03 23.76 15.80
C LYS A 83 9.33 22.64 16.77
N GLN A 84 8.39 21.70 16.89
CA GLN A 84 8.68 20.45 17.56
C GLN A 84 9.58 19.61 16.65
N LEU A 85 10.71 19.16 17.18
CA LEU A 85 11.67 18.31 16.47
C LEU A 85 11.71 16.95 17.16
N GLU A 86 11.86 15.90 16.36
CA GLU A 86 11.97 14.54 16.87
C GLU A 86 13.38 14.30 17.44
N THR A 87 13.43 13.55 18.53
CA THR A 87 14.68 13.15 19.16
C THR A 87 15.29 11.94 18.45
N THR A 88 16.62 11.85 18.49
CA THR A 88 17.34 10.69 17.99
C THR A 88 18.39 10.20 18.99
N GLU A 89 18.58 8.89 19.02
CA GLU A 89 19.66 8.22 19.77
C GLU A 89 20.63 7.51 18.81
N MET A 90 20.44 7.67 17.50
CA MET A 90 21.24 7.02 16.49
C MET A 90 21.39 7.92 15.28
N VAL A 91 22.61 8.10 14.80
CA VAL A 91 22.86 8.91 13.60
C VAL A 91 23.88 8.24 12.69
N ASP A 92 23.68 8.36 11.39
CA ASP A 92 24.71 8.03 10.41
C ASP A 92 25.50 9.30 10.12
N ALA A 93 26.82 9.19 10.08
CA ALA A 93 27.72 10.34 10.06
C ALA A 93 28.97 10.09 9.23
N TYR A 94 29.50 11.17 8.67
CA TYR A 94 30.84 11.22 8.09
C TYR A 94 31.81 11.75 9.14
N VAL A 95 32.90 11.03 9.40
CA VAL A 95 33.94 11.41 10.37
C VAL A 95 35.28 11.56 9.67
N THR A 96 36.04 12.59 10.05
CA THR A 96 37.46 12.77 9.73
C THR A 96 38.27 12.83 11.01
N MET A 97 39.30 11.99 11.11
CA MET A 97 40.24 11.94 12.22
C MET A 97 41.38 12.94 12.02
N PHE A 98 41.88 13.50 13.11
CA PHE A 98 43.11 14.30 13.09
C PHE A 98 44.36 13.41 12.95
N GLU A 99 45.52 14.02 12.72
CA GLU A 99 46.77 13.28 12.43
C GLU A 99 47.39 12.61 13.66
N ASN A 100 47.35 13.28 14.82
CA ASN A 100 48.06 12.86 16.03
C ASN A 100 47.12 12.28 17.09
N VAL A 101 46.35 11.26 16.73
CA VAL A 101 45.32 10.64 17.57
C VAL A 101 45.43 9.10 17.49
N PRO A 102 44.90 8.34 18.46
CA PRO A 102 44.83 6.89 18.32
C PRO A 102 43.86 6.46 17.22
N ALA A 103 44.15 5.32 16.58
CA ALA A 103 43.21 4.69 15.66
C ALA A 103 41.95 4.22 16.41
N LEU A 104 40.80 4.25 15.74
CA LEU A 104 39.54 3.77 16.28
C LEU A 104 39.14 2.47 15.61
N ASN A 105 38.82 1.46 16.42
CA ASN A 105 38.29 0.20 15.93
C ASN A 105 36.77 0.29 15.80
N VAL A 106 36.17 -0.73 15.18
CA VAL A 106 34.72 -0.93 15.24
C VAL A 106 34.23 -0.90 16.69
N TRP A 107 33.09 -0.24 16.93
CA TRP A 107 32.41 -0.20 18.23
C TRP A 107 33.18 0.53 19.34
N SER A 108 34.08 1.45 18.96
CA SER A 108 34.81 2.31 19.90
C SER A 108 33.87 3.24 20.68
N ASN A 109 34.17 3.48 21.95
CA ASN A 109 33.49 4.49 22.75
C ASN A 109 34.14 5.85 22.54
N VAL A 110 33.33 6.88 22.33
CA VAL A 110 33.74 8.27 22.11
C VAL A 110 32.82 9.21 22.88
N ASN A 111 33.29 10.41 23.19
CA ASN A 111 32.43 11.52 23.61
C ASN A 111 32.02 12.31 22.37
N PHE A 112 30.73 12.37 22.09
CA PHE A 112 30.13 13.08 20.97
C PHE A 112 29.68 14.48 21.42
N ILE A 113 30.01 15.50 20.64
CA ILE A 113 29.68 16.89 20.92
C ILE A 113 29.10 17.56 19.67
N SER A 114 27.91 18.12 19.77
CA SER A 114 27.31 18.97 18.73
C SER A 114 26.54 20.13 19.36
N GLY A 115 26.81 21.36 18.91
CA GLY A 115 26.27 22.55 19.56
C GLY A 115 26.67 22.63 21.05
N THR A 116 25.69 22.68 21.94
CA THR A 116 25.90 22.60 23.40
C THR A 116 25.64 21.20 23.97
N PHE A 117 25.25 20.24 23.13
CA PHE A 117 24.96 18.86 23.50
C PHE A 117 26.25 18.03 23.56
N GLU A 118 26.38 17.24 24.62
CA GLU A 118 27.49 16.34 24.85
C GLU A 118 26.98 15.03 25.46
N CYS A 119 27.45 13.89 24.93
CA CYS A 119 27.09 12.57 25.42
C CYS A 119 28.18 11.52 25.12
N GLN A 120 28.12 10.38 25.80
CA GLN A 120 28.90 9.22 25.35
C GLN A 120 28.19 8.59 24.15
N ALA A 121 28.98 8.11 23.20
CA ALA A 121 28.48 7.43 22.03
C ALA A 121 29.34 6.21 21.70
N ARG A 122 28.70 5.17 21.17
CA ARG A 122 29.38 4.00 20.61
C ARG A 122 29.41 4.12 19.09
N MET A 123 30.61 4.10 18.52
CA MET A 123 30.84 4.35 17.10
C MET A 123 31.00 3.03 16.34
N HIS A 124 30.02 2.69 15.50
CA HIS A 124 30.06 1.56 14.59
C HIS A 124 30.59 2.02 13.23
N LEU A 125 31.83 1.67 12.89
CA LEU A 125 32.38 1.92 11.56
C LEU A 125 31.62 1.07 10.53
N LEU A 126 31.17 1.67 9.42
CA LEU A 126 30.36 0.98 8.40
C LEU A 126 31.17 0.61 7.16
N ASN A 127 32.06 1.50 6.70
CA ASN A 127 32.81 1.32 5.46
C ASN A 127 34.24 0.75 5.66
N LYS A 128 34.70 0.63 6.91
CA LYS A 128 36.05 0.19 7.28
C LYS A 128 36.04 -0.57 8.61
N ASP A 129 37.06 -1.38 8.85
CA ASP A 129 37.24 -2.08 10.14
C ASP A 129 37.98 -1.23 11.18
N ASN A 130 38.93 -0.41 10.73
CA ASN A 130 39.65 0.53 11.58
C ASN A 130 39.71 1.90 10.89
N LEU A 131 39.58 2.95 11.70
CA LEU A 131 39.70 4.33 11.27
C LEU A 131 41.04 4.88 11.76
N MET A 132 41.97 5.02 10.82
CA MET A 132 43.34 5.47 11.08
C MET A 132 43.38 6.98 11.31
N PRO A 133 44.45 7.50 11.94
CA PRO A 133 44.70 8.94 11.99
C PRO A 133 44.79 9.54 10.60
N ALA A 134 44.47 10.83 10.46
CA ALA A 134 44.41 11.55 9.18
C ALA A 134 43.49 10.91 8.11
N SER A 135 42.54 10.08 8.52
CA SER A 135 41.64 9.37 7.59
C SER A 135 40.18 9.66 7.89
N ASN A 136 39.31 9.30 6.96
CA ASN A 136 37.87 9.48 7.06
C ASN A 136 37.10 8.15 7.02
N GLY A 137 35.85 8.18 7.48
CA GLY A 137 35.00 7.01 7.53
C GLY A 137 33.53 7.38 7.63
N ILE A 138 32.68 6.41 7.29
CA ILE A 138 31.24 6.47 7.49
C ILE A 138 30.93 5.62 8.71
N VAL A 139 30.19 6.22 9.63
CA VAL A 139 29.93 5.63 10.94
C VAL A 139 28.45 5.71 11.29
N GLN A 140 27.97 4.75 12.06
CA GLN A 140 26.73 4.87 12.80
C GLN A 140 27.08 5.11 14.28
N LEU A 141 26.64 6.24 14.81
CA LEU A 141 26.85 6.62 16.20
C LEU A 141 25.59 6.27 17.00
N HIS A 142 25.78 5.48 18.06
CA HIS A 142 24.75 5.19 19.05
C HIS A 142 24.96 6.09 20.26
N LEU A 143 24.06 7.04 20.47
CA LEU A 143 24.11 8.02 21.55
C LEU A 143 23.50 7.39 22.81
N ASN A 144 24.10 7.65 23.97
CA ASN A 144 23.59 7.12 25.25
C ASN A 144 22.40 7.91 25.83
N LYS A 145 22.02 9.03 25.21
CA LYS A 145 20.86 9.84 25.57
C LYS A 145 20.27 10.52 24.31
N PRO A 146 18.97 10.84 24.30
CA PRO A 146 18.33 11.46 23.16
C PRO A 146 18.89 12.85 22.85
N ALA A 147 19.08 13.13 21.56
CA ALA A 147 19.59 14.39 21.04
C ALA A 147 18.62 14.99 20.03
N ILE A 148 18.64 16.31 19.89
CA ILE A 148 18.03 17.00 18.74
C ILE A 148 19.15 17.32 17.77
N LEU A 149 19.16 16.61 16.66
CA LEU A 149 20.17 16.69 15.62
C LEU A 149 19.48 16.74 14.26
N LEU A 150 20.06 17.51 13.35
CA LEU A 150 19.62 17.63 11.98
C LEU A 150 20.70 17.14 11.02
N ASN A 151 20.28 16.78 9.81
CA ASN A 151 21.23 16.49 8.74
C ASN A 151 22.13 17.71 8.52
N LYS A 152 23.40 17.46 8.22
CA LYS A 152 24.48 18.45 8.08
C LYS A 152 24.97 19.09 9.37
N ASP A 153 24.36 18.81 10.53
CA ASP A 153 24.90 19.31 11.79
C ASP A 153 26.33 18.83 11.96
N LYS A 154 27.20 19.76 12.33
CA LYS A 154 28.61 19.46 12.58
C LYS A 154 28.76 18.95 14.00
N PHE A 155 29.72 18.06 14.16
CA PHE A 155 30.06 17.52 15.47
C PHE A 155 31.56 17.30 15.62
N ILE A 156 31.96 17.13 16.86
CA ILE A 156 33.32 16.76 17.26
C ILE A 156 33.23 15.46 18.06
N ILE A 157 34.25 14.61 17.91
CA ILE A 157 34.43 13.42 18.73
C ILE A 157 35.70 13.55 19.55
N ARG A 158 35.60 13.18 20.83
CA ARG A 158 36.73 13.11 21.77
C ARG A 158 36.87 11.68 22.27
N ASN A 159 38.04 11.36 22.82
CA ASN A 159 38.24 10.09 23.51
C ASN A 159 37.35 10.01 24.77
N SER A 160 37.21 8.82 25.33
CA SER A 160 36.32 8.57 26.47
C SER A 160 36.66 9.40 27.71
N SER A 161 37.93 9.77 27.93
CA SER A 161 38.35 10.67 29.01
C SER A 161 38.10 12.15 28.72
N ALA A 162 37.63 12.50 27.52
CA ALA A 162 37.44 13.87 27.04
C ALA A 162 38.71 14.73 27.11
N GLU A 163 39.90 14.13 27.03
CA GLU A 163 41.18 14.82 27.05
C GLU A 163 41.59 15.21 25.62
N ILE A 164 41.42 14.29 24.67
CA ILE A 164 41.92 14.43 23.30
C ILE A 164 40.73 14.55 22.34
N THR A 165 40.76 15.57 21.49
CA THR A 165 39.85 15.62 20.33
C THR A 165 40.37 14.69 19.25
N LEU A 166 39.59 13.66 18.94
CA LEU A 166 39.95 12.62 17.97
C LEU A 166 39.72 13.10 16.54
N GLY A 167 38.69 13.90 16.34
CA GLY A 167 38.29 14.38 15.02
C GLY A 167 36.92 15.03 15.05
N GLY A 168 36.32 15.16 13.88
CA GLY A 168 35.01 15.76 13.71
C GLY A 168 34.37 15.40 12.38
N GLY A 169 33.14 15.86 12.20
CA GLY A 169 32.34 15.39 11.10
C GLY A 169 31.03 16.15 10.95
N TYR A 170 30.16 15.59 10.12
CA TYR A 170 28.80 16.06 9.95
C TYR A 170 27.83 14.89 9.86
N ILE A 171 26.60 15.14 10.27
CA ILE A 171 25.52 14.16 10.26
C ILE A 171 25.02 13.97 8.83
N ILE A 172 24.95 12.72 8.40
CA ILE A 172 24.41 12.30 7.11
C ILE A 172 22.90 12.12 7.27
N ASP A 173 22.48 11.21 8.16
CA ASP A 173 21.07 10.96 8.49
C ASP A 173 20.89 11.02 10.01
N ALA A 174 20.05 11.95 10.45
CA ALA A 174 19.70 12.13 11.86
C ALA A 174 18.68 11.10 12.37
N SER A 175 18.03 10.33 11.48
CA SER A 175 17.05 9.29 11.86
C SER A 175 17.23 8.01 11.01
N PRO A 176 18.40 7.36 11.10
CA PRO A 176 18.69 6.14 10.38
C PRO A 176 18.00 4.94 11.03
N LEU A 177 17.88 3.86 10.26
CA LEU A 177 17.61 2.53 10.81
C LEU A 177 18.92 1.91 11.32
N HIS A 178 18.79 0.98 12.27
CA HIS A 178 19.97 0.27 12.77
C HIS A 178 20.57 -0.66 11.71
N HIS A 179 21.84 -0.43 11.36
CA HIS A 179 22.54 -1.17 10.32
C HIS A 179 23.22 -2.42 10.88
N ARG A 180 22.48 -3.54 10.90
CA ARG A 180 23.01 -4.84 11.40
C ARG A 180 24.10 -5.45 10.51
N LYS A 181 24.09 -5.15 9.20
CA LYS A 181 25.03 -5.69 8.21
C LYS A 181 25.62 -4.56 7.39
N ARG A 182 26.92 -4.67 7.12
CA ARG A 182 27.65 -3.79 6.19
C ARG A 182 27.48 -4.30 4.77
N THR A 183 26.36 -3.99 4.13
CA THR A 183 26.16 -4.35 2.73
C THR A 183 26.85 -3.33 1.83
N PRO A 184 27.44 -3.73 0.68
CA PRO A 184 28.02 -2.79 -0.26
C PRO A 184 27.01 -1.71 -0.69
N GLN A 185 25.74 -2.09 -0.90
CA GLN A 185 24.71 -1.12 -1.29
C GLN A 185 24.47 -0.02 -0.24
N LEU A 186 24.56 -0.36 1.05
CA LEU A 186 24.41 0.62 2.13
C LEU A 186 25.62 1.56 2.17
N ILE A 187 26.83 1.01 2.04
CA ILE A 187 28.07 1.80 2.05
C ILE A 187 28.07 2.77 0.87
N ASP A 188 27.75 2.30 -0.34
CA ASP A 188 27.68 3.13 -1.53
C ASP A 188 26.63 4.23 -1.37
N TYR A 189 25.46 3.89 -0.85
CA TYR A 189 24.39 4.84 -0.56
C TYR A 189 24.85 5.97 0.39
N LEU A 190 25.40 5.61 1.56
CA LEU A 190 25.88 6.61 2.54
C LEU A 190 27.08 7.40 2.03
N THR A 191 27.95 6.78 1.23
CA THR A 191 29.11 7.45 0.62
C THR A 191 28.66 8.51 -0.35
N ASN A 192 27.78 8.16 -1.29
CA ASN A 192 27.19 9.10 -2.23
C ASN A 192 26.47 10.24 -1.49
N MET A 193 25.74 9.91 -0.42
CA MET A 193 25.04 10.90 0.39
C MET A 193 25.99 11.85 1.11
N SER A 194 27.12 11.36 1.62
CA SER A 194 28.15 12.20 2.26
C SER A 194 28.75 13.21 1.28
N VAL A 195 29.00 12.80 0.03
CA VAL A 195 29.49 13.68 -1.02
C VAL A 195 28.42 14.70 -1.42
N GLY A 196 27.18 14.24 -1.63
CA GLY A 196 26.02 15.06 -2.00
C GLY A 196 25.72 16.16 -0.98
N ILE A 197 25.85 15.85 0.32
CA ILE A 197 25.63 16.79 1.45
C ILE A 197 26.53 18.03 1.41
N LEU A 198 27.77 17.86 0.93
CA LEU A 198 28.81 18.90 0.89
C LEU A 198 28.75 19.75 -0.38
N SER A 199 28.25 19.21 -1.49
CA SER A 199 27.71 20.05 -2.57
C SER A 199 26.46 20.78 -2.08
N GLU A 200 26.13 21.95 -2.62
CA GLU A 200 24.83 22.57 -2.36
C GLU A 200 23.72 21.58 -2.80
N ASN A 201 23.17 20.81 -1.86
CA ASN A 201 22.24 19.71 -2.15
C ASN A 201 21.14 20.19 -3.09
N SER A 202 21.01 19.55 -4.24
CA SER A 202 19.76 19.59 -4.98
C SER A 202 18.68 18.90 -4.13
N THR A 203 17.51 19.50 -3.99
CA THR A 203 16.37 18.92 -3.27
C THR A 203 16.04 17.49 -3.71
N ASN A 204 16.39 17.13 -4.95
CA ASN A 204 16.25 15.78 -5.50
C ASN A 204 16.94 14.70 -4.69
N GLU A 205 18.14 14.96 -4.16
CA GLU A 205 18.85 13.97 -3.35
C GLU A 205 18.11 13.70 -2.03
N ASN A 206 17.56 14.74 -1.41
CA ASN A 206 16.76 14.62 -0.19
C ASN A 206 15.45 13.85 -0.46
N ILE A 207 14.82 14.07 -1.62
CA ILE A 207 13.65 13.30 -2.06
C ILE A 207 14.04 11.83 -2.24
N LEU A 208 15.11 11.54 -2.99
CA LEU A 208 15.59 10.17 -3.21
C LEU A 208 15.91 9.44 -1.91
N MET A 209 16.53 10.13 -0.95
CA MET A 209 16.82 9.62 0.38
C MET A 209 15.53 9.18 1.09
N LEU A 210 14.53 10.07 1.14
CA LEU A 210 13.26 9.79 1.79
C LEU A 210 12.55 8.57 1.15
N LEU A 211 12.47 8.55 -0.18
CA LEU A 211 11.84 7.46 -0.93
C LEU A 211 12.58 6.13 -0.76
N SER A 212 13.91 6.16 -0.68
CA SER A 212 14.73 4.96 -0.49
C SER A 212 14.61 4.39 0.93
N ARG A 213 14.52 5.25 1.94
CA ARG A 213 14.44 4.86 3.35
C ARG A 213 13.10 4.20 3.69
N GLU A 214 11.99 4.80 3.28
CA GLU A 214 10.65 4.30 3.64
C GLU A 214 10.08 3.29 2.63
N PHE A 215 10.70 3.15 1.45
CA PHE A 215 10.39 2.15 0.42
C PHE A 215 8.89 2.04 0.10
N LYS A 216 8.22 3.19 -0.08
CA LYS A 216 6.79 3.29 -0.39
C LYS A 216 6.52 4.56 -1.24
N PRO A 217 5.36 4.65 -1.92
CA PRO A 217 4.95 5.88 -2.58
C PRO A 217 4.57 6.98 -1.57
N PHE A 218 4.78 8.24 -1.96
CA PHE A 218 4.40 9.42 -1.20
C PHE A 218 3.69 10.44 -2.08
N THR A 219 2.76 11.18 -1.50
CA THR A 219 2.29 12.42 -2.12
C THR A 219 3.35 13.50 -2.02
N ILE A 220 3.32 14.46 -2.96
CA ILE A 220 4.18 15.64 -2.90
C ILE A 220 4.04 16.42 -1.59
N ASP A 221 2.83 16.44 -1.01
CA ASP A 221 2.55 17.11 0.26
C ASP A 221 3.27 16.45 1.44
N GLU A 222 3.29 15.11 1.49
CA GLU A 222 4.02 14.37 2.52
C GLU A 222 5.53 14.59 2.41
N ILE A 223 6.06 14.72 1.19
CA ILE A 223 7.48 15.00 0.97
C ILE A 223 7.81 16.42 1.42
N ALA A 224 7.00 17.42 1.02
CA ALA A 224 7.18 18.81 1.42
C ALA A 224 7.16 18.96 2.96
N GLU A 225 6.23 18.28 3.63
CA GLU A 225 6.15 18.26 5.10
C GLU A 225 7.40 17.63 5.73
N LYS A 226 7.81 16.45 5.24
CA LYS A 226 8.97 15.72 5.79
C LYS A 226 10.31 16.40 5.54
N LEU A 227 10.45 17.09 4.41
CA LEU A 227 11.66 17.84 4.06
C LEU A 227 11.60 19.29 4.55
N ASN A 228 10.47 19.73 5.11
CA ASN A 228 10.21 21.09 5.55
C ASN A 228 10.49 22.13 4.44
N LEU A 229 10.00 21.83 3.23
CA LEU A 229 10.09 22.67 2.04
C LEU A 229 8.71 23.17 1.62
N LYS A 230 8.65 24.27 0.87
CA LYS A 230 7.39 24.72 0.26
C LYS A 230 7.06 23.82 -0.94
N LYS A 231 5.79 23.49 -1.10
CA LYS A 231 5.28 22.65 -2.20
C LYS A 231 5.65 23.20 -3.58
N ASP A 232 5.55 24.51 -3.76
CA ASP A 232 5.80 25.15 -5.06
C ASP A 232 7.28 25.07 -5.46
N ASP A 233 8.19 25.26 -4.49
CA ASP A 233 9.64 25.13 -4.70
C ASP A 233 9.98 23.67 -5.10
N LEU A 234 9.37 22.70 -4.42
CA LEU A 234 9.56 21.28 -4.69
C LEU A 234 9.06 20.86 -6.09
N LYS A 235 7.89 21.35 -6.51
CA LYS A 235 7.35 21.12 -7.87
C LYS A 235 8.28 21.65 -8.96
N ALA A 236 8.80 22.86 -8.76
CA ALA A 236 9.70 23.49 -9.72
C ALA A 236 10.99 22.67 -9.89
N GLU A 237 11.56 22.18 -8.80
CA GLU A 237 12.79 21.36 -8.84
C GLU A 237 12.56 19.97 -9.45
N ILE A 238 11.46 19.30 -9.11
CA ILE A 238 11.09 18.00 -9.71
C ILE A 238 10.97 18.12 -11.23
N SER A 239 10.37 19.21 -11.71
CA SER A 239 10.14 19.43 -13.15
C SER A 239 11.43 19.71 -13.94
N GLN A 240 12.47 20.23 -13.28
CA GLN A 240 13.69 20.72 -13.92
C GLN A 240 14.83 19.70 -13.94
N SER A 241 14.69 18.56 -13.27
CA SER A 241 15.80 17.65 -13.00
C SER A 241 15.57 16.23 -13.51
N LYS A 242 16.64 15.59 -14.00
CA LYS A 242 16.64 14.14 -14.24
C LYS A 242 16.78 13.44 -12.90
N SER A 243 15.66 12.99 -12.34
CA SER A 243 15.60 12.30 -11.06
C SER A 243 15.59 10.78 -11.20
N ASN A 244 16.22 10.07 -10.26
CA ASN A 244 16.15 8.60 -10.14
C ASN A 244 14.87 8.13 -9.39
N PHE A 245 13.79 8.93 -9.45
CA PHE A 245 12.48 8.62 -8.92
C PHE A 245 11.42 8.92 -9.97
N ILE A 246 10.31 8.21 -9.89
CA ILE A 246 9.22 8.26 -10.85
C ILE A 246 8.10 9.11 -10.25
N VAL A 247 7.57 10.02 -11.06
CA VAL A 247 6.45 10.89 -10.71
C VAL A 247 5.23 10.42 -11.47
N TYR A 248 4.19 10.08 -10.74
CA TYR A 248 2.87 9.80 -11.27
C TYR A 248 1.99 11.03 -11.08
N ASP A 249 1.49 11.57 -12.19
CA ASP A 249 0.50 12.64 -12.16
C ASP A 249 -0.91 12.05 -12.14
N ASN A 250 -1.75 12.62 -11.30
CA ASN A 250 -3.16 12.32 -11.22
C ASN A 250 -3.89 13.61 -10.86
N ASN A 251 -4.15 14.48 -11.85
CA ASN A 251 -4.98 15.72 -11.92
C ASN A 251 -5.15 16.58 -10.65
N ASN A 252 -5.37 15.98 -9.48
CA ASN A 252 -5.43 16.56 -8.14
C ASN A 252 -4.15 16.39 -7.28
N SER A 253 -3.23 15.44 -7.58
CA SER A 253 -2.03 15.20 -6.77
C SER A 253 -0.93 14.42 -7.50
N GLU A 254 0.34 14.82 -7.29
CA GLU A 254 1.51 14.07 -7.75
C GLU A 254 1.96 13.04 -6.69
N ILE A 255 2.26 11.83 -7.15
CA ILE A 255 2.77 10.73 -6.33
C ILE A 255 4.20 10.41 -6.77
N LEU A 256 5.12 10.38 -5.82
CA LEU A 256 6.52 10.08 -6.04
C LEU A 256 6.87 8.70 -5.46
N VAL A 257 7.64 7.93 -6.22
CA VAL A 257 8.15 6.62 -5.81
C VAL A 257 9.57 6.42 -6.35
N SER A 258 10.43 5.75 -5.59
CA SER A 258 11.76 5.40 -6.13
C SER A 258 11.65 4.32 -7.20
N GLU A 259 12.51 4.35 -8.22
CA GLU A 259 12.51 3.34 -9.29
C GLU A 259 12.61 1.91 -8.75
N LYS A 260 13.46 1.69 -7.74
CA LYS A 260 13.61 0.39 -7.07
C LYS A 260 12.32 -0.09 -6.40
N CYS A 261 11.59 0.83 -5.78
CA CYS A 261 10.33 0.54 -5.12
C CYS A 261 9.24 0.21 -6.15
N GLU A 262 9.16 0.95 -7.24
CA GLU A 262 8.26 0.66 -8.35
C GLU A 262 8.53 -0.74 -8.93
N VAL A 263 9.77 -1.04 -9.32
CA VAL A 263 10.16 -2.36 -9.85
C VAL A 263 9.79 -3.47 -8.88
N SER A 264 9.97 -3.26 -7.57
CA SER A 264 9.56 -4.23 -6.56
C SER A 264 8.05 -4.48 -6.56
N TYR A 265 7.23 -3.42 -6.66
CA TYR A 265 5.77 -3.56 -6.74
C TYR A 265 5.34 -4.22 -8.05
N THR A 266 5.90 -3.83 -9.19
CA THR A 266 5.65 -4.45 -10.50
C THR A 266 5.90 -5.96 -10.46
N ASN A 267 7.05 -6.38 -9.93
CA ASN A 267 7.39 -7.80 -9.81
C ASN A 267 6.44 -8.56 -8.86
N LYS A 268 6.03 -7.93 -7.75
CA LYS A 268 5.05 -8.52 -6.82
C LYS A 268 3.67 -8.65 -7.47
N ILE A 269 3.23 -7.68 -8.27
CA ILE A 269 1.96 -7.74 -9.00
C ILE A 269 1.99 -8.91 -9.97
N LEU A 270 3.01 -9.01 -10.82
CA LEU A 270 3.16 -10.10 -11.78
C LEU A 270 3.19 -11.45 -11.08
N LYS A 271 3.95 -11.58 -9.98
CA LYS A 271 3.98 -12.82 -9.19
C LYS A 271 2.62 -13.19 -8.62
N ASN A 272 1.90 -12.24 -8.00
CA ASN A 272 0.58 -12.49 -7.41
C ASN A 272 -0.47 -12.88 -8.45
N LEU A 273 -0.40 -12.29 -9.65
CA LEU A 273 -1.28 -12.62 -10.77
C LEU A 273 -0.93 -14.00 -11.34
N GLN A 274 0.36 -14.32 -11.50
CA GLN A 274 0.79 -15.63 -11.97
C GLN A 274 0.34 -16.74 -11.01
N GLU A 275 0.57 -16.56 -9.70
CA GLU A 275 0.11 -17.53 -8.68
C GLU A 275 -1.41 -17.71 -8.71
N TYR A 276 -2.17 -16.62 -8.95
CA TYR A 276 -3.62 -16.71 -9.08
C TYR A 276 -4.06 -17.47 -10.33
N HIS A 277 -3.43 -17.20 -11.48
CA HIS A 277 -3.70 -17.90 -12.73
C HIS A 277 -3.33 -19.39 -12.66
N ASP A 278 -2.20 -19.73 -12.04
CA ASP A 278 -1.75 -21.11 -11.86
C ASP A 278 -2.76 -21.92 -11.01
N GLN A 279 -3.41 -21.27 -10.04
CA GLN A 279 -4.43 -21.87 -9.18
C GLN A 279 -5.83 -21.89 -9.82
N ASN A 280 -6.13 -20.97 -10.73
CA ASN A 280 -7.46 -20.76 -11.32
C ASN A 280 -7.44 -20.82 -12.85
N GLN A 281 -6.83 -21.88 -13.42
CA GLN A 281 -6.56 -22.04 -14.86
C GLN A 281 -7.81 -22.01 -15.79
N LEU A 282 -9.01 -22.10 -15.21
CA LEU A 282 -10.29 -22.10 -15.92
C LEU A 282 -10.95 -20.72 -15.97
N MET A 283 -10.46 -19.77 -15.17
CA MET A 283 -11.01 -18.42 -15.12
C MET A 283 -10.28 -17.55 -16.12
N ALA A 284 -11.06 -16.78 -16.91
CA ALA A 284 -10.52 -15.73 -17.76
C ALA A 284 -10.20 -14.45 -16.98
N GLU A 285 -10.77 -14.31 -15.78
CA GLU A 285 -10.59 -13.16 -14.90
C GLU A 285 -9.38 -13.36 -14.00
N GLY A 286 -8.74 -12.25 -13.63
CA GLY A 286 -7.60 -12.23 -12.71
C GLY A 286 -7.97 -11.65 -11.36
N LEU A 287 -7.08 -10.85 -10.78
CA LEU A 287 -7.31 -10.22 -9.49
C LEU A 287 -7.95 -8.83 -9.65
N GLU A 288 -8.89 -8.51 -8.77
CA GLU A 288 -9.43 -7.15 -8.67
C GLU A 288 -8.48 -6.19 -7.96
N LEU A 289 -8.68 -4.90 -8.16
CA LEU A 289 -7.87 -3.84 -7.55
C LEU A 289 -7.79 -3.94 -6.01
N ASN A 290 -8.92 -4.26 -5.35
CA ASN A 290 -9.00 -4.39 -3.91
C ASN A 290 -8.27 -5.64 -3.37
N GLU A 291 -8.10 -6.67 -4.19
CA GLU A 291 -7.33 -7.86 -3.82
C GLU A 291 -5.83 -7.59 -3.96
N ILE A 292 -5.44 -6.95 -5.07
CA ILE A 292 -4.05 -6.57 -5.33
C ILE A 292 -3.54 -5.60 -4.24
N ILE A 293 -4.33 -4.57 -3.89
CA ILE A 293 -3.92 -3.59 -2.88
C ILE A 293 -3.70 -4.25 -1.50
N GLY A 294 -4.53 -5.23 -1.14
CA GLY A 294 -4.41 -6.00 0.09
C GLY A 294 -3.14 -6.85 0.11
N LYS A 295 -2.88 -7.60 -0.97
CA LYS A 295 -1.69 -8.45 -1.11
C LYS A 295 -0.37 -7.66 -1.10
N LEU A 296 -0.38 -6.40 -1.55
CA LEU A 296 0.81 -5.55 -1.57
C LEU A 296 1.03 -4.74 -0.28
N GLY A 297 0.08 -4.76 0.65
CA GLY A 297 0.12 -3.93 1.87
C GLY A 297 -0.04 -2.43 1.62
N LEU A 298 -0.48 -2.04 0.41
CA LEU A 298 -0.68 -0.64 0.01
C LEU A 298 -1.92 -0.03 0.66
N SER A 299 -2.82 -0.84 1.22
CA SER A 299 -4.04 -0.38 1.90
C SER A 299 -3.77 0.50 3.13
N LYS A 300 -2.59 0.37 3.74
CA LYS A 300 -2.18 1.18 4.90
C LYS A 300 -1.52 2.51 4.52
N ILE A 301 -1.24 2.72 3.24
CA ILE A 301 -0.54 3.90 2.73
C ILE A 301 -1.59 4.85 2.16
N LYS A 302 -1.52 6.13 2.57
CA LYS A 302 -2.51 7.16 2.23
C LYS A 302 -2.78 7.26 0.72
N CYS A 303 -1.72 7.30 -0.09
CA CYS A 303 -1.82 7.33 -1.56
C CYS A 303 -1.77 5.94 -2.21
N GLY A 304 -1.77 4.85 -1.44
CA GLY A 304 -1.48 3.51 -1.95
C GLY A 304 -2.48 3.00 -2.99
N LYS A 305 -3.78 3.31 -2.82
CA LYS A 305 -4.82 2.95 -3.80
C LYS A 305 -4.65 3.69 -5.12
N GLN A 306 -4.49 5.01 -5.05
CA GLN A 306 -4.31 5.87 -6.22
C GLN A 306 -3.02 5.51 -6.97
N TYR A 307 -1.93 5.29 -6.24
CA TYR A 307 -0.67 4.81 -6.80
C TYR A 307 -0.85 3.48 -7.54
N LEU A 308 -1.55 2.51 -6.94
CA LEU A 308 -1.79 1.22 -7.58
C LEU A 308 -2.59 1.34 -8.88
N GLU A 309 -3.62 2.19 -8.91
CA GLU A 309 -4.41 2.46 -10.12
C GLU A 309 -3.51 3.00 -11.25
N LEU A 310 -2.62 3.95 -10.95
CA LEU A 310 -1.69 4.53 -11.90
C LEU A 310 -0.63 3.53 -12.37
N LEU A 311 -0.08 2.73 -11.45
CA LEU A 311 0.90 1.68 -11.78
C LEU A 311 0.29 0.60 -12.67
N LEU A 312 -0.94 0.13 -12.39
CA LEU A 312 -1.61 -0.87 -13.22
C LEU A 312 -1.92 -0.35 -14.63
N ASN A 313 -2.34 0.92 -14.74
CA ASN A 313 -2.53 1.56 -16.04
C ASN A 313 -1.20 1.69 -16.80
N LYS A 314 -0.11 2.09 -16.13
CA LYS A 314 1.23 2.11 -16.75
C LYS A 314 1.65 0.72 -17.21
N MET A 315 1.50 -0.32 -16.38
CA MET A 315 1.82 -1.70 -16.76
C MET A 315 0.97 -2.22 -17.93
N LYS A 316 -0.27 -1.72 -18.08
CA LYS A 316 -1.11 -2.00 -19.24
C LYS A 316 -0.54 -1.35 -20.51
N ASP A 317 -0.17 -0.08 -20.43
CA ASP A 317 0.41 0.67 -21.53
C ASP A 317 1.77 0.09 -21.95
N ASP A 318 2.55 -0.41 -20.98
CA ASP A 318 3.80 -1.16 -21.16
C ASP A 318 3.57 -2.59 -21.69
N ASN A 319 2.34 -2.98 -22.00
CA ASN A 319 1.94 -4.30 -22.51
C ASN A 319 2.27 -5.49 -21.57
N LEU A 320 2.36 -5.27 -20.26
CA LEU A 320 2.53 -6.34 -19.28
C LEU A 320 1.20 -6.92 -18.81
N LEU A 321 0.16 -6.09 -18.72
CA LEU A 321 -1.15 -6.46 -18.20
C LEU A 321 -2.29 -6.15 -19.18
N GLU A 322 -3.42 -6.82 -18.99
CA GLU A 322 -4.71 -6.51 -19.62
C GLU A 322 -5.80 -6.42 -18.55
N LYS A 323 -6.85 -5.65 -18.83
CA LYS A 323 -8.01 -5.49 -17.94
C LYS A 323 -9.21 -6.22 -18.54
N ILE A 324 -9.77 -7.18 -17.80
CA ILE A 324 -10.98 -7.92 -18.16
C ILE A 324 -12.04 -7.64 -17.09
N ASN A 325 -13.16 -7.04 -17.50
CA ASN A 325 -14.19 -6.54 -16.59
C ASN A 325 -13.59 -5.62 -15.53
N ASN A 326 -13.65 -6.03 -14.26
CA ASN A 326 -13.09 -5.31 -13.11
C ASN A 326 -11.77 -5.91 -12.60
N SER A 327 -11.27 -6.94 -13.27
CA SER A 327 -10.06 -7.70 -12.91
C SER A 327 -8.88 -7.38 -13.83
N TRP A 328 -7.67 -7.62 -13.33
CA TRP A 328 -6.42 -7.47 -14.05
C TRP A 328 -5.78 -8.84 -14.28
N ILE A 329 -5.29 -9.07 -15.49
CA ILE A 329 -4.59 -10.29 -15.90
C ILE A 329 -3.22 -9.96 -16.49
N ILE A 330 -2.29 -10.92 -16.41
CA ILE A 330 -1.07 -10.91 -17.23
C ILE A 330 -1.47 -10.97 -18.71
N LYS A 331 -0.90 -10.09 -19.52
CA LYS A 331 -1.20 -10.02 -20.96
C LYS A 331 -1.01 -11.38 -21.63
N GLY A 332 -1.98 -11.78 -22.44
CA GLY A 332 -1.94 -13.05 -23.16
C GLY A 332 -2.30 -14.29 -22.34
N HIS A 333 -2.70 -14.13 -21.07
CA HIS A 333 -3.30 -15.22 -20.32
C HIS A 333 -4.58 -15.67 -21.02
N LYS A 334 -4.63 -16.94 -21.40
CA LYS A 334 -5.84 -17.61 -21.89
C LYS A 334 -6.17 -18.73 -20.91
N PRO A 335 -7.45 -18.94 -20.59
CA PRO A 335 -7.86 -20.12 -19.84
C PRO A 335 -7.35 -21.37 -20.56
N GLN A 336 -6.43 -22.09 -19.92
CA GLN A 336 -5.97 -23.38 -20.40
C GLN A 336 -6.70 -24.43 -19.60
N MET A 337 -7.67 -25.09 -20.23
CA MET A 337 -8.23 -26.32 -19.69
C MET A 337 -7.14 -27.39 -19.78
N ASP A 338 -6.66 -27.89 -18.64
CA ASP A 338 -5.90 -29.13 -18.67
C ASP A 338 -6.84 -30.27 -19.09
N THR A 339 -6.27 -31.30 -19.74
CA THR A 339 -7.04 -32.44 -20.25
C THR A 339 -7.85 -33.13 -19.15
N LYS A 340 -7.35 -33.10 -17.91
CA LYS A 340 -8.05 -33.62 -16.74
C LYS A 340 -9.30 -32.81 -16.42
N THR A 341 -9.23 -31.48 -16.34
CA THR A 341 -10.40 -30.66 -16.06
C THR A 341 -11.43 -30.73 -17.18
N GLU A 342 -10.99 -30.79 -18.43
CA GLU A 342 -11.90 -31.01 -19.56
C GLU A 342 -12.67 -32.34 -19.40
N THR A 343 -11.98 -33.43 -19.02
CA THR A 343 -12.66 -34.70 -18.74
C THR A 343 -13.61 -34.64 -17.55
N GLU A 344 -13.27 -33.91 -16.49
CA GLU A 344 -14.12 -33.76 -15.30
C GLU A 344 -15.37 -32.91 -15.59
N ILE A 345 -15.25 -31.84 -16.38
CA ILE A 345 -16.37 -31.01 -16.81
C ILE A 345 -17.29 -31.79 -17.77
N ASN A 346 -16.72 -32.50 -18.74
CA ASN A 346 -17.48 -33.35 -19.66
C ASN A 346 -18.21 -34.47 -18.90
N TRP A 347 -17.56 -35.06 -17.90
CA TRP A 347 -18.20 -36.03 -17.01
C TRP A 347 -19.38 -35.40 -16.27
N LEU A 348 -19.21 -34.20 -15.70
CA LEU A 348 -20.28 -33.49 -14.98
C LEU A 348 -21.46 -33.18 -15.91
N GLU A 349 -21.20 -32.63 -17.10
CA GLU A 349 -22.25 -32.37 -18.11
C GLU A 349 -23.01 -33.66 -18.45
N THR A 350 -22.29 -34.77 -18.65
CA THR A 350 -22.87 -36.09 -18.93
C THR A 350 -23.72 -36.61 -17.77
N GLN A 351 -23.27 -36.42 -16.52
CA GLN A 351 -24.05 -36.82 -15.34
C GLN A 351 -25.35 -36.02 -15.23
N ILE A 352 -25.30 -34.70 -15.45
CA ILE A 352 -26.51 -33.86 -15.43
C ILE A 352 -27.45 -34.27 -16.58
N LEU A 353 -26.91 -34.54 -17.76
CA LEU A 353 -27.67 -34.99 -18.92
C LEU A 353 -28.31 -36.38 -18.71
N SER A 354 -27.67 -37.27 -17.95
CA SER A 354 -28.17 -38.63 -17.69
C SER A 354 -29.47 -38.69 -16.87
N TYR A 355 -29.83 -37.59 -16.19
CA TYR A 355 -31.08 -37.54 -15.45
C TYR A 355 -32.30 -37.61 -16.38
N SER A 356 -32.20 -37.22 -17.66
CA SER A 356 -33.23 -37.32 -18.71
C SER A 356 -34.69 -36.93 -18.33
N ASP A 357 -35.39 -37.76 -17.56
CA ASP A 357 -36.76 -37.65 -17.05
C ASP A 357 -36.85 -37.42 -15.51
N GLY A 358 -35.70 -37.29 -14.86
CA GLY A 358 -35.49 -36.99 -13.44
C GLY A 358 -34.96 -35.58 -13.21
N LYS A 359 -35.24 -35.03 -12.02
CA LYS A 359 -34.66 -33.76 -11.58
C LYS A 359 -33.25 -34.00 -11.03
N PRO A 360 -32.21 -33.32 -11.53
CA PRO A 360 -30.87 -33.40 -10.93
C PRO A 360 -30.90 -32.97 -9.46
N ILE A 361 -30.28 -33.75 -8.58
CA ILE A 361 -30.19 -33.45 -7.15
C ILE A 361 -28.74 -33.14 -6.81
N LEU A 362 -28.50 -31.94 -6.26
CA LEU A 362 -27.14 -31.47 -5.97
C LEU A 362 -26.38 -32.44 -5.04
N SER A 363 -27.04 -32.99 -4.01
CA SER A 363 -26.40 -33.93 -3.08
C SER A 363 -25.96 -35.24 -3.74
N GLU A 364 -26.73 -35.76 -4.71
CA GLU A 364 -26.36 -36.98 -5.45
C GLU A 364 -25.17 -36.71 -6.40
N ILE A 365 -25.16 -35.53 -7.03
CA ILE A 365 -24.05 -35.10 -7.88
C ILE A 365 -22.79 -34.84 -7.04
N GLU A 366 -22.92 -34.27 -5.84
CA GLU A 366 -21.80 -34.13 -4.89
C GLU A 366 -21.23 -35.48 -4.47
N GLU A 367 -22.07 -36.48 -4.22
CA GLU A 367 -21.64 -37.83 -3.87
C GLU A 367 -20.86 -38.48 -5.02
N LYS A 368 -21.42 -38.43 -6.24
CA LYS A 368 -20.76 -38.92 -7.46
C LYS A 368 -19.45 -38.16 -7.77
N ALA A 369 -19.42 -36.85 -7.54
CA ALA A 369 -18.23 -36.02 -7.71
C ALA A 369 -17.13 -36.41 -6.73
N THR A 370 -17.50 -36.73 -5.48
CA THR A 370 -16.57 -37.22 -4.46
C THR A 370 -15.94 -38.56 -4.86
N GLN A 371 -16.71 -39.46 -5.47
CA GLN A 371 -16.20 -40.72 -6.03
C GLN A 371 -15.18 -40.49 -7.16
N GLN A 372 -15.36 -39.44 -7.96
CA GLN A 372 -14.41 -39.00 -9.00
C GLN A 372 -13.25 -38.15 -8.45
N LYS A 373 -13.13 -38.00 -7.12
CA LYS A 373 -12.12 -37.15 -6.45
C LYS A 373 -12.22 -35.66 -6.81
N ILE A 374 -13.41 -35.19 -7.14
CA ILE A 374 -13.71 -33.77 -7.39
C ILE A 374 -14.21 -33.14 -6.08
N GLY A 375 -13.47 -32.18 -5.54
CA GLY A 375 -13.86 -31.48 -4.31
C GLY A 375 -15.00 -30.47 -4.51
N LYS A 376 -15.72 -30.14 -3.43
CA LYS A 376 -16.91 -29.24 -3.47
C LYS A 376 -16.63 -27.87 -4.12
N SER A 377 -15.49 -27.25 -3.82
CA SER A 377 -15.10 -25.97 -4.42
C SER A 377 -14.95 -26.08 -5.94
N LYS A 378 -14.28 -27.15 -6.41
CA LYS A 378 -14.06 -27.42 -7.83
C LYS A 378 -15.38 -27.70 -8.56
N LEU A 379 -16.26 -28.49 -7.94
CA LEU A 379 -17.60 -28.78 -8.48
C LEU A 379 -18.44 -27.51 -8.67
N LYS A 380 -18.41 -26.59 -7.69
CA LYS A 380 -19.12 -25.30 -7.80
C LYS A 380 -18.58 -24.46 -8.97
N SER A 381 -17.26 -24.44 -9.16
CA SER A 381 -16.65 -23.77 -10.31
C SER A 381 -17.07 -24.41 -11.64
N TYR A 382 -17.18 -25.73 -11.73
CA TYR A 382 -17.64 -26.43 -12.94
C TYR A 382 -19.10 -26.17 -13.27
N LEU A 383 -19.97 -26.18 -12.26
CA LEU A 383 -21.37 -25.81 -12.43
C LEU A 383 -21.51 -24.37 -12.94
N SER A 384 -20.73 -23.44 -12.37
CA SER A 384 -20.70 -22.04 -12.82
C SER A 384 -20.19 -21.93 -14.26
N PHE A 385 -19.15 -22.70 -14.62
CA PHE A 385 -18.62 -22.78 -15.97
C PHE A 385 -19.68 -23.26 -16.98
N LEU A 386 -20.37 -24.36 -16.69
CA LEU A 386 -21.43 -24.91 -17.55
C LEU A 386 -22.60 -23.93 -17.72
N ALA A 387 -22.96 -23.20 -16.66
CA ALA A 387 -24.01 -22.18 -16.73
C ALA A 387 -23.62 -20.98 -17.59
N ASN A 388 -22.39 -20.47 -17.42
CA ASN A 388 -21.86 -19.37 -18.23
C ASN A 388 -21.75 -19.73 -19.71
N HIS A 389 -21.49 -21.01 -20.04
CA HIS A 389 -21.47 -21.53 -21.41
C HIS A 389 -22.85 -21.98 -21.91
N GLY A 390 -23.92 -21.75 -21.14
CA GLY A 390 -25.30 -22.06 -21.53
C GLY A 390 -25.64 -23.55 -21.60
N LYS A 391 -24.80 -24.45 -21.09
CA LYS A 391 -25.07 -25.90 -21.06
C LYS A 391 -26.10 -26.29 -20.00
N ILE A 392 -26.14 -25.55 -18.90
CA ILE A 392 -27.13 -25.74 -17.83
C ILE A 392 -27.83 -24.41 -17.49
N ARG A 393 -29.04 -24.52 -16.93
CA ARG A 393 -29.83 -23.39 -16.41
C ARG A 393 -30.08 -23.58 -14.93
N PHE A 394 -29.90 -22.51 -14.15
CA PHE A 394 -30.20 -22.45 -12.72
C PHE A 394 -31.55 -21.77 -12.48
N ILE A 395 -32.33 -22.31 -11.54
CA ILE A 395 -33.55 -21.72 -10.99
C ILE A 395 -33.53 -21.91 -9.49
N GLU A 396 -33.45 -20.81 -8.75
CA GLU A 396 -33.29 -20.83 -7.29
C GLU A 396 -32.13 -21.76 -6.86
N SER A 397 -32.46 -22.87 -6.20
CA SER A 397 -31.49 -23.89 -5.76
C SER A 397 -31.31 -25.06 -6.75
N ASP A 398 -32.08 -25.09 -7.83
CA ASP A 398 -32.15 -26.20 -8.78
C ASP A 398 -31.45 -25.87 -10.10
N PHE A 399 -31.13 -26.93 -10.86
CA PHE A 399 -30.56 -26.79 -12.19
C PHE A 399 -30.97 -27.93 -13.12
N ILE A 400 -30.94 -27.64 -14.41
CA ILE A 400 -31.25 -28.61 -15.47
C ILE A 400 -30.35 -28.37 -16.69
N HIS A 401 -30.09 -29.43 -17.44
CA HIS A 401 -29.38 -29.32 -18.72
C HIS A 401 -30.24 -28.62 -19.77
N THR A 402 -29.68 -27.63 -20.47
CA THR A 402 -30.40 -26.80 -21.45
C THR A 402 -30.99 -27.65 -22.57
N LYS A 403 -30.26 -28.66 -23.06
CA LYS A 403 -30.76 -29.61 -24.08
C LYS A 403 -32.07 -30.32 -23.67
N ILE A 404 -32.16 -30.84 -22.45
CA ILE A 404 -33.37 -31.51 -21.95
C ILE A 404 -34.52 -30.50 -21.88
N LEU A 405 -34.22 -29.30 -21.37
CA LEU A 405 -35.20 -28.23 -21.29
C LEU A 405 -35.74 -27.83 -22.67
N ASP A 406 -34.88 -27.71 -23.67
CA ASP A 406 -35.27 -27.35 -25.04
C ASP A 406 -36.14 -28.43 -25.69
N GLU A 407 -35.84 -29.71 -25.48
CA GLU A 407 -36.64 -30.84 -25.96
C GLU A 407 -38.08 -30.77 -25.43
N TYR A 408 -38.25 -30.60 -24.12
CA TYR A 408 -39.58 -30.45 -23.51
C TYR A 408 -40.25 -29.12 -23.84
N ARG A 409 -39.48 -28.03 -24.05
CA ARG A 409 -40.04 -26.72 -24.45
C ARG A 409 -40.77 -26.83 -25.78
N ILE A 410 -40.14 -27.47 -26.76
CA ILE A 410 -40.73 -27.64 -28.10
C ILE A 410 -41.96 -28.54 -28.02
N ALA A 411 -41.87 -29.69 -27.33
CA ALA A 411 -42.97 -30.63 -27.20
C ALA A 411 -44.20 -30.00 -26.51
N LEU A 412 -43.97 -29.31 -25.39
CA LEU A 412 -45.02 -28.66 -24.62
C LEU A 412 -45.68 -27.52 -25.39
N LEU A 413 -44.90 -26.60 -25.97
CA LEU A 413 -45.48 -25.45 -26.68
C LEU A 413 -46.27 -25.87 -27.92
N LYS A 414 -45.85 -26.92 -28.64
CA LYS A 414 -46.65 -27.50 -29.73
C LYS A 414 -48.00 -28.03 -29.23
N ALA A 415 -47.98 -28.77 -28.12
CA ALA A 415 -49.20 -29.35 -27.57
C ALA A 415 -50.16 -28.27 -27.08
N VAL A 416 -49.67 -27.27 -26.34
CA VAL A 416 -50.50 -26.19 -25.80
C VAL A 416 -51.01 -25.25 -26.90
N ASN A 417 -50.22 -25.00 -27.96
CA ASN A 417 -50.65 -24.16 -29.08
C ASN A 417 -51.71 -24.83 -29.97
N SER A 418 -51.80 -26.17 -29.97
CA SER A 418 -52.76 -26.89 -30.81
C SER A 418 -54.20 -26.86 -30.27
N LYS A 419 -54.41 -26.41 -29.03
CA LYS A 419 -55.73 -26.34 -28.38
C LYS A 419 -56.06 -24.93 -27.92
N GLN A 420 -57.21 -24.39 -28.34
CA GLN A 420 -57.65 -23.04 -27.97
C GLN A 420 -57.80 -22.85 -26.45
N GLU A 421 -58.21 -23.89 -25.73
CA GLU A 421 -58.45 -23.81 -24.28
C GLU A 421 -57.25 -24.28 -23.43
N GLY A 422 -56.11 -24.59 -24.04
CA GLY A 422 -54.93 -25.16 -23.38
C GLY A 422 -55.01 -26.69 -23.19
N ILE A 423 -54.08 -27.22 -22.38
CA ILE A 423 -54.02 -28.66 -22.03
C ILE A 423 -54.34 -28.87 -20.55
N THR A 424 -54.85 -30.06 -20.20
CA THR A 424 -55.09 -30.43 -18.79
C THR A 424 -53.79 -30.90 -18.11
N ILE A 425 -53.81 -31.02 -16.77
CA ILE A 425 -52.68 -31.59 -16.02
C ILE A 425 -52.43 -33.07 -16.38
N ALA A 426 -53.47 -33.81 -16.77
CA ALA A 426 -53.31 -35.19 -17.25
C ALA A 426 -52.49 -35.23 -18.55
N GLU A 427 -52.86 -34.39 -19.53
CA GLU A 427 -52.16 -34.28 -20.81
C GLU A 427 -50.73 -33.74 -20.64
N TYR A 428 -50.54 -32.80 -19.73
CA TYR A 428 -49.20 -32.32 -19.36
C TYR A 428 -48.28 -33.45 -18.89
N LYS A 429 -48.80 -34.40 -18.11
CA LYS A 429 -48.01 -35.55 -17.61
C LYS A 429 -47.64 -36.54 -18.70
N GLU A 430 -48.40 -36.59 -19.79
CA GLU A 430 -48.11 -37.41 -20.98
C GLU A 430 -47.00 -36.77 -21.83
N ILE A 431 -47.03 -35.44 -21.97
CA ILE A 431 -46.03 -34.70 -22.76
C ILE A 431 -44.70 -34.58 -22.02
N VAL A 432 -44.75 -34.14 -20.75
CA VAL A 432 -43.57 -34.08 -19.87
C VAL A 432 -43.50 -35.38 -19.10
N ALA A 433 -42.94 -36.40 -19.75
CA ALA A 433 -42.61 -37.66 -19.10
C ALA A 433 -41.60 -37.42 -17.95
N GLY A 434 -41.75 -38.18 -16.87
CA GLY A 434 -40.82 -38.12 -15.74
C GLY A 434 -41.46 -38.03 -14.37
N THR A 435 -40.62 -37.79 -13.37
CA THR A 435 -41.05 -37.77 -11.95
C THR A 435 -41.93 -36.55 -11.64
N LYS A 436 -42.72 -36.62 -10.56
CA LYS A 436 -43.54 -35.47 -10.10
C LYS A 436 -42.70 -34.20 -9.88
N ARG A 437 -41.49 -34.34 -9.32
CA ARG A 437 -40.55 -33.23 -9.07
C ARG A 437 -39.97 -32.66 -10.37
N PHE A 438 -39.67 -33.51 -11.35
CA PHE A 438 -39.19 -33.08 -12.65
C PHE A 438 -40.25 -32.26 -13.41
N ARG A 439 -41.49 -32.75 -13.45
CA ARG A 439 -42.62 -32.04 -14.05
C ARG A 439 -42.90 -30.69 -13.40
N ALA A 440 -42.77 -30.60 -12.07
CA ALA A 440 -42.89 -29.34 -11.36
C ALA A 440 -41.80 -28.35 -11.78
N LEU A 441 -40.54 -28.80 -11.82
CA LEU A 441 -39.41 -27.98 -12.26
C LEU A 441 -39.62 -27.43 -13.68
N ILE A 442 -39.91 -28.30 -14.67
CA ILE A 442 -40.15 -27.89 -16.06
C ILE A 442 -41.27 -26.85 -16.16
N GLY A 443 -42.38 -27.08 -15.44
CA GLY A 443 -43.51 -26.18 -15.40
C GLY A 443 -43.15 -24.79 -14.85
N GLU A 444 -42.42 -24.77 -13.73
CA GLU A 444 -41.93 -23.56 -13.10
C GLU A 444 -40.96 -22.78 -14.00
N ILE A 445 -40.04 -23.47 -14.70
CA ILE A 445 -39.13 -22.84 -15.67
C ILE A 445 -39.93 -22.08 -16.72
N PHE A 446 -40.87 -22.76 -17.38
CA PHE A 446 -41.59 -22.19 -18.51
C PHE A 446 -42.63 -21.14 -18.09
N GLU A 447 -43.17 -21.24 -16.88
CA GLU A 447 -44.00 -20.19 -16.31
C GLU A 447 -43.18 -18.93 -15.98
N ASN A 448 -42.01 -19.07 -15.33
CA ASN A 448 -41.10 -17.96 -15.05
C ASN A 448 -40.54 -17.32 -16.33
N GLU A 449 -40.26 -18.12 -17.35
CA GLU A 449 -39.89 -17.64 -18.70
C GLU A 449 -41.08 -17.00 -19.43
N LYS A 450 -42.29 -17.05 -18.87
CA LYS A 450 -43.55 -16.56 -19.44
C LYS A 450 -43.91 -17.22 -20.76
N PHE A 451 -43.56 -18.49 -20.97
CA PHE A 451 -43.96 -19.26 -22.14
C PHE A 451 -45.32 -19.95 -21.97
N ILE A 452 -45.62 -20.38 -20.74
CA ILE A 452 -46.91 -20.96 -20.35
C ILE A 452 -47.47 -20.21 -19.14
N GLN A 453 -48.75 -20.43 -18.85
CA GLN A 453 -49.41 -19.96 -17.64
C GLN A 453 -50.40 -21.02 -17.14
N TYR A 454 -50.48 -21.21 -15.83
CA TYR A 454 -51.53 -22.04 -15.23
C TYR A 454 -52.80 -21.21 -14.99
N ILE A 455 -53.94 -21.73 -15.44
CA ILE A 455 -55.27 -21.18 -15.13
C ILE A 455 -55.93 -22.14 -14.14
N HIS A 456 -56.22 -21.62 -12.95
CA HIS A 456 -56.91 -22.33 -11.88
C HIS A 456 -58.39 -21.98 -11.97
N GLY A 457 -59.25 -22.97 -12.19
CA GLY A 457 -60.70 -22.77 -12.14
C GLY A 457 -61.23 -23.20 -10.77
N ASP A 458 -62.13 -22.40 -10.19
CA ASP A 458 -62.76 -22.72 -8.90
C ASP A 458 -63.66 -23.99 -8.97
N ASP A 459 -64.13 -24.37 -10.18
CA ASP A 459 -64.94 -25.56 -10.49
C ASP A 459 -64.51 -26.30 -11.78
N VAL A 460 -63.34 -25.97 -12.36
CA VAL A 460 -62.83 -26.55 -13.63
C VAL A 460 -61.43 -27.11 -13.42
N GLU A 461 -61.13 -28.25 -14.06
CA GLU A 461 -59.80 -28.87 -14.05
C GLU A 461 -58.70 -27.85 -14.43
N THR A 462 -57.61 -27.77 -13.65
CA THR A 462 -56.50 -26.84 -13.91
C THR A 462 -55.95 -27.04 -15.32
N ARG A 463 -55.79 -25.93 -16.06
CA ARG A 463 -55.28 -25.95 -17.44
C ARG A 463 -53.99 -25.15 -17.58
N ILE A 464 -53.15 -25.60 -18.50
CA ILE A 464 -51.93 -24.92 -18.91
C ILE A 464 -52.21 -24.30 -20.28
N VAL A 465 -52.05 -22.98 -20.37
CA VAL A 465 -52.25 -22.22 -21.62
C VAL A 465 -50.93 -21.62 -22.10
N ILE A 466 -50.84 -21.39 -23.41
CA ILE A 466 -49.68 -20.76 -24.04
C ILE A 466 -49.84 -19.25 -23.98
N THR A 467 -48.78 -18.55 -23.56
CA THR A 467 -48.77 -17.10 -23.54
C THR A 467 -48.49 -16.52 -24.93
N GLN A 468 -48.61 -15.20 -25.09
CA GLN A 468 -48.21 -14.52 -26.32
C GLN A 468 -46.73 -14.76 -26.66
N LYS A 469 -45.83 -14.69 -25.66
CA LYS A 469 -44.40 -14.98 -25.83
C LYS A 469 -44.14 -16.43 -26.25
N GLY A 470 -44.90 -17.38 -25.72
CA GLY A 470 -44.86 -18.79 -26.14
C GLY A 470 -45.27 -18.97 -27.60
N LYS A 471 -46.33 -18.28 -28.04
CA LYS A 471 -46.80 -18.31 -29.43
C LYS A 471 -45.77 -17.74 -30.40
N GLU A 472 -45.17 -16.60 -30.08
CA GLU A 472 -44.12 -15.98 -30.89
C GLU A 472 -42.91 -16.90 -31.05
N PHE A 473 -42.48 -17.52 -29.94
CA PHE A 473 -41.35 -18.46 -29.96
C PHE A 473 -41.63 -19.68 -30.84
N ILE A 474 -42.78 -20.34 -30.68
CA ILE A 474 -43.07 -21.56 -31.43
C ILE A 474 -43.35 -21.29 -32.90
N ASN A 475 -44.01 -20.17 -33.22
CA ASN A 475 -44.26 -19.78 -34.61
C ASN A 475 -42.96 -19.45 -35.35
N GLY A 476 -41.97 -18.85 -34.68
CA GLY A 476 -40.65 -18.59 -35.25
C GLY A 476 -39.77 -19.83 -35.45
N ILE A 477 -40.13 -20.99 -34.87
CA ILE A 477 -39.46 -22.28 -35.09
C ILE A 477 -40.15 -23.09 -36.20
N ILE A 478 -41.45 -22.88 -36.41
CA ILE A 478 -42.26 -23.59 -37.41
C ILE A 478 -42.17 -22.92 -38.79
N SER A 479 -41.91 -21.60 -38.84
CA SER A 479 -41.54 -20.85 -40.05
C SER A 479 -40.11 -21.15 -40.49
#